data_AF-A0A2E5JC90-F1
#
_entry.id   AF-A0A2E5JC90-F1
#
_cell.length_a   1.000
_cell.length_b   1.000
_cell.length_c   1.000
_cell.angle_alpha   90.00
_cell.angle_beta   90.00
_cell.angle_gamma   90.00
#
_symmetry.space_group_name_H-M   'P 1'
#
loop_
_entity.id
_entity.type
_entity.pdbx_description
1 polymer ?
#
loop_
_entity_poly.entity_id
_entity_poly.type
_entity_poly.pdbx_seq_one_letter_code
_entity_poly.pdbx_strand_id
1 'polypeptide(L)'
;MKKGLLGLVIIALTVVGCQNYDDQFDSLNKEIASLKQDVASVTSIGAEIKALDTKISNMASDALTDADLAGILADINKLETAVEGISTTAIEAEVADLNAEIESILAKLGDLLAANAFYEGNLTITNLGQLANVQELIKTGADDPTVTVKGHVLVTVSSANGLKDSIASVNLILSKIRAVQGTVTVTSDVDASLPALTYATGDVDLNGTSGKGGISADKLLTVDGNMSLTGLTGVVAFPALSSVGTVNVTEVANKATITTLNLSAITAGTVITTAGNLVLPGATNVHLGGTMPAVVTLAKCIDFQHTTGGTQGNLALTIGGKEASFTLGSTKFNGTITVTTTGDISLPNVTEIATTTLFSSKAKNVVNLSAVTKIVGAVDIAASSTDVDLTALKTLNSTLTIHGDATIDLPELVTTAVTTITAPLATSFIAPKLTTTSVVIDLEEAKDLTISILNLADVTTPTNDIVEW
;
A
#
# COMPACT_ATOMS: atom_id res chain seq x y z
N MET A 1 143.12 87.68 46.41
CA MET A 1 142.52 86.68 45.50
C MET A 1 141.25 86.01 46.10
N LYS A 2 140.33 86.77 46.73
CA LYS A 2 139.07 86.27 47.33
C LYS A 2 137.79 86.77 46.62
N LYS A 3 137.93 87.70 45.67
CA LYS A 3 136.78 88.43 45.07
C LYS A 3 136.29 87.82 43.75
N GLY A 4 137.09 87.02 43.05
CA GLY A 4 136.68 86.36 41.80
C GLY A 4 135.84 85.08 42.01
N LEU A 5 136.00 84.40 43.14
CA LEU A 5 135.34 83.12 43.39
C LEU A 5 133.89 83.26 43.89
N LEU A 6 133.56 84.33 44.64
CA LEU A 6 132.19 84.56 45.13
C LEU A 6 131.23 85.05 44.05
N GLY A 7 131.71 85.82 43.06
CA GLY A 7 130.85 86.30 41.96
C GLY A 7 130.35 85.18 41.06
N LEU A 8 131.20 84.18 40.81
CA LEU A 8 130.84 83.03 39.97
C LEU A 8 129.84 82.09 40.66
N VAL A 9 129.96 81.91 41.98
CA VAL A 9 129.04 81.06 42.76
C VAL A 9 127.65 81.70 42.87
N ILE A 10 127.56 83.03 42.98
CA ILE A 10 126.27 83.73 43.05
C ILE A 10 125.55 83.68 41.69
N ILE A 11 126.27 83.85 40.57
CA ILE A 11 125.67 83.75 39.23
C ILE A 11 125.21 82.31 38.94
N ALA A 12 125.99 81.30 39.34
CA ALA A 12 125.58 79.90 39.24
C ALA A 12 124.35 79.57 40.11
N LEU A 13 124.27 80.10 41.34
CA LEU A 13 123.10 79.92 42.21
C LEU A 13 121.85 80.65 41.68
N THR A 14 122.00 81.84 41.07
CA THR A 14 120.87 82.57 40.48
C THR A 14 120.36 81.92 39.20
N VAL A 15 121.23 81.37 38.36
CA VAL A 15 120.80 80.69 37.12
C VAL A 15 120.17 79.33 37.44
N VAL A 16 120.73 78.55 38.37
CA VAL A 16 120.14 77.27 38.80
C VAL A 16 118.85 77.49 39.59
N GLY A 17 118.78 78.56 40.41
CA GLY A 17 117.57 78.92 41.15
C GLY A 17 116.44 79.41 40.25
N CYS A 18 116.75 80.12 39.15
CA CYS A 18 115.74 80.56 38.18
C CYS A 18 115.29 79.40 37.28
N GLN A 19 116.19 78.49 36.87
CA GLN A 19 115.83 77.26 36.15
C GLN A 19 114.94 76.34 36.99
N ASN A 20 115.26 76.15 38.28
CA ASN A 20 114.43 75.32 39.16
C ASN A 20 113.04 75.93 39.44
N TYR A 21 112.92 77.27 39.42
CA TYR A 21 111.63 77.96 39.53
C TYR A 21 110.80 77.82 38.24
N ASP A 22 111.45 77.92 37.07
CA ASP A 22 110.81 77.76 35.76
C ASP A 22 110.33 76.31 35.57
N ASP A 23 111.16 75.32 35.93
CA ASP A 23 110.80 73.89 35.90
C ASP A 23 109.63 73.56 36.85
N GLN A 24 109.59 74.16 38.04
CA GLN A 24 108.46 74.03 38.98
C GLN A 24 107.18 74.68 38.44
N PHE A 25 107.30 75.84 37.78
CA PHE A 25 106.17 76.52 37.15
C PHE A 25 105.62 75.74 35.95
N ASP A 26 106.50 75.12 35.16
CA ASP A 26 106.14 74.20 34.08
C ASP A 26 105.48 72.92 34.59
N SER A 27 105.99 72.35 35.69
CA SER A 27 105.35 71.21 36.36
C SER A 27 103.97 71.57 36.88
N LEU A 28 103.82 72.73 37.52
CA LEU A 28 102.54 73.23 38.00
C LEU A 28 101.57 73.49 36.84
N ASN A 29 102.04 74.05 35.72
CA ASN A 29 101.21 74.24 34.52
C ASN A 29 100.75 72.91 33.92
N LYS A 30 101.61 71.87 33.95
CA LYS A 30 101.23 70.50 33.55
C LYS A 30 100.19 69.90 34.48
N GLU A 31 100.35 70.05 35.81
CA GLU A 31 99.36 69.60 36.79
C GLU A 31 98.04 70.35 36.64
N ILE A 32 98.07 71.68 36.44
CA ILE A 32 96.88 72.50 36.18
C ILE A 32 96.19 72.08 34.88
N ALA A 33 96.95 71.72 33.84
CA ALA A 33 96.39 71.20 32.60
C ALA A 33 95.73 69.83 32.81
N SER A 34 96.36 68.94 33.58
CA SER A 34 95.78 67.64 33.96
C SER A 34 94.52 67.81 34.80
N LEU A 35 94.53 68.70 35.79
CA LEU A 35 93.38 68.98 36.66
C LEU A 35 92.21 69.56 35.85
N LYS A 36 92.49 70.42 34.86
CA LYS A 36 91.48 70.90 33.91
C LYS A 36 90.87 69.75 33.10
N GLN A 37 91.69 68.78 32.70
CA GLN A 37 91.21 67.59 31.98
C GLN A 37 90.37 66.67 32.88
N ASP A 38 90.76 66.51 34.15
CA ASP A 38 89.99 65.77 35.15
C ASP A 38 88.66 66.47 35.45
N VAL A 39 88.66 67.79 35.60
CA VAL A 39 87.44 68.60 35.79
C VAL A 39 86.51 68.51 34.58
N ALA A 40 87.05 68.51 33.35
CA ALA A 40 86.27 68.27 32.14
C ALA A 40 85.66 66.86 32.11
N SER A 41 86.43 65.85 32.55
CA SER A 41 85.96 64.46 32.65
C SER A 41 84.84 64.30 33.69
N VAL A 42 84.97 64.94 34.86
CA VAL A 42 83.92 64.98 35.89
C VAL A 42 82.67 65.69 35.37
N THR A 43 82.84 66.77 34.61
CA THR A 43 81.72 67.47 33.97
C THR A 43 81.00 66.57 32.96
N SER A 44 81.75 65.75 32.21
CA SER A 44 81.20 64.75 31.29
C SER A 44 80.41 63.66 32.01
N ILE A 45 80.95 63.09 33.09
CA ILE A 45 80.23 62.10 33.93
C ILE A 45 78.93 62.70 34.49
N GLY A 46 78.96 63.97 34.90
CA GLY A 46 77.75 64.69 35.33
C GLY A 46 76.69 64.79 34.24
N ALA A 47 77.08 64.96 32.97
CA ALA A 47 76.17 64.95 31.84
C ALA A 47 75.62 63.53 31.53
N GLU A 48 76.46 62.51 31.61
CA GLU A 48 76.05 61.11 31.43
C GLU A 48 75.09 60.64 32.54
N ILE A 49 75.32 61.02 33.80
CA ILE A 49 74.41 60.76 34.91
C ILE A 49 73.05 61.43 34.67
N LYS A 50 73.03 62.69 34.21
CA LYS A 50 71.77 63.36 33.84
C LYS A 50 71.05 62.65 32.68
N ALA A 51 71.79 62.15 31.69
CA ALA A 51 71.21 61.39 30.59
C ALA A 51 70.65 60.04 31.07
N LEU A 52 71.32 59.37 32.01
CA LEU A 52 70.84 58.13 32.62
C LEU A 52 69.61 58.39 33.50
N ASP A 53 69.62 59.45 34.30
CA ASP A 53 68.48 59.90 35.11
C ASP A 53 67.26 60.22 34.22
N THR A 54 67.48 60.87 33.07
CA THR A 54 66.45 61.10 32.06
C THR A 54 65.93 59.78 31.49
N LYS A 55 66.81 58.83 31.14
CA LYS A 55 66.40 57.50 30.65
C LYS A 55 65.61 56.70 31.68
N ILE A 56 66.04 56.72 32.95
CA ILE A 56 65.36 56.04 34.06
C ILE A 56 64.00 56.68 34.29
N SER A 57 63.91 58.01 34.27
CA SER A 57 62.64 58.74 34.41
C SER A 57 61.68 58.42 33.27
N ASN A 58 62.16 58.36 32.02
CA ASN A 58 61.34 58.00 30.86
C ASN A 58 60.91 56.52 30.91
N MET A 59 61.79 55.60 31.33
CA MET A 59 61.42 54.19 31.52
C MET A 59 60.40 54.00 32.64
N ALA A 60 60.49 54.79 33.72
CA ALA A 60 59.52 54.77 34.81
C ALA A 60 58.17 55.39 34.40
N SER A 61 58.14 56.36 33.48
CA SER A 61 56.89 56.91 32.93
C SER A 61 56.22 56.03 31.89
N ASP A 62 56.98 55.22 31.16
CA ASP A 62 56.48 54.29 30.14
C ASP A 62 56.22 52.87 30.70
N ALA A 63 56.57 52.61 31.96
CA ALA A 63 56.31 51.34 32.62
C ALA A 63 54.83 51.20 32.99
N LEU A 64 54.28 50.00 32.78
CA LEU A 64 52.96 49.63 33.30
C LEU A 64 52.93 49.86 34.81
N THR A 65 51.94 50.61 35.26
CA THR A 65 51.70 50.87 36.67
C THR A 65 50.89 49.73 37.30
N ASP A 66 50.85 49.66 38.62
CA ASP A 66 49.95 48.75 39.34
C ASP A 66 48.48 48.99 38.97
N ALA A 67 48.12 50.22 38.59
CA ALA A 67 46.78 50.56 38.11
C ALA A 67 46.48 49.96 36.72
N ASP A 68 47.46 49.92 35.82
CA ASP A 68 47.32 49.29 34.51
C ASP A 68 47.12 47.77 34.63
N LEU A 69 47.89 47.13 35.52
CA LEU A 69 47.74 45.70 35.83
C LEU A 69 46.37 45.40 36.48
N ALA A 70 45.92 46.25 37.40
CA ALA A 70 44.60 46.12 38.01
C ALA A 70 43.47 46.31 36.96
N GLY A 71 43.65 47.21 36.00
CA GLY A 71 42.74 47.39 34.87
C GLY A 71 42.65 46.16 33.97
N ILE A 72 43.79 45.60 33.58
CA ILE A 72 43.85 44.36 32.78
C ILE A 72 43.20 43.19 33.54
N LEU A 73 43.47 43.05 34.84
CA LEU A 73 42.86 42.01 35.66
C LEU A 73 41.33 42.18 35.75
N ALA A 74 40.85 43.42 35.88
CA ALA A 74 39.43 43.71 35.86
C ALA A 74 38.78 43.36 34.52
N ASP A 75 39.46 43.62 33.40
CA ASP A 75 38.97 43.25 32.07
C ASP A 75 39.02 41.73 31.81
N ILE A 76 40.03 41.03 32.32
CA ILE A 76 40.08 39.56 32.32
C ILE A 76 38.91 38.98 33.11
N ASN A 77 38.62 39.49 34.31
CA ASN A 77 37.49 39.02 35.12
C ASN A 77 36.14 39.27 34.42
N LYS A 78 35.99 40.39 33.72
CA LYS A 78 34.81 40.64 32.87
C LYS A 78 34.71 39.64 31.73
N LEU A 79 35.84 39.32 31.07
CA LEU A 79 35.87 38.34 30.00
C LEU A 79 35.54 36.93 30.50
N GLU A 80 36.08 36.53 31.65
CA GLU A 80 35.77 35.26 32.32
C GLU A 80 34.28 35.17 32.63
N THR A 81 33.71 36.20 33.24
CA THR A 81 32.25 36.29 33.51
C THR A 81 31.43 36.19 32.22
N ALA A 82 31.86 36.86 31.15
CA ALA A 82 31.16 36.82 29.86
C ALA A 82 31.23 35.43 29.20
N VAL A 83 32.36 34.73 29.34
CA VAL A 83 32.54 33.36 28.84
C VAL A 83 31.72 32.37 29.66
N GLU A 84 31.71 32.47 30.99
CA GLU A 84 30.87 31.64 31.87
C GLU A 84 29.36 31.88 31.62
N GLY A 85 29.00 33.10 31.22
CA GLY A 85 27.63 33.45 30.82
C GLY A 85 27.16 32.79 29.51
N ILE A 86 28.05 32.18 28.72
CA ILE A 86 27.67 31.41 27.54
C ILE A 86 27.04 30.10 28.00
N SER A 87 25.72 30.04 27.93
CA SER A 87 24.97 28.82 28.30
C SER A 87 25.14 27.74 27.23
N THR A 88 26.07 26.81 27.46
CA THR A 88 26.22 25.62 26.60
C THR A 88 24.98 24.75 26.62
N THR A 89 24.27 24.65 27.75
CA THR A 89 23.02 23.90 27.85
C THR A 89 21.91 24.49 26.98
N ALA A 90 21.79 25.82 26.89
CA ALA A 90 20.81 26.45 26.01
C ALA A 90 21.15 26.21 24.53
N ILE A 91 22.45 26.26 24.18
CA ILE A 91 22.93 25.95 22.84
C ILE A 91 22.68 24.47 22.50
N GLU A 92 22.96 23.56 23.43
CA GLU A 92 22.72 22.12 23.25
C GLU A 92 21.23 21.81 23.06
N ALA A 93 20.35 22.48 23.80
CA ALA A 93 18.91 22.37 23.63
C ALA A 93 18.46 22.86 22.24
N GLU A 94 18.92 24.05 21.82
CA GLU A 94 18.61 24.60 20.49
C GLU A 94 19.11 23.68 19.37
N VAL A 95 20.32 23.10 19.51
CA VAL A 95 20.87 22.13 18.54
C VAL A 95 20.03 20.85 18.50
N ALA A 96 19.56 20.37 19.66
CA ALA A 96 18.68 19.20 19.72
C ALA A 96 17.33 19.49 19.04
N ASP A 97 16.75 20.66 19.27
CA ASP A 97 15.50 21.09 18.65
C ASP A 97 15.65 21.21 17.13
N LEU A 98 16.74 21.83 16.65
CA LEU A 98 17.06 21.91 15.21
C LEU A 98 17.19 20.52 14.57
N ASN A 99 17.83 19.56 15.25
CA ASN A 99 17.93 18.19 14.73
C ASN A 99 16.55 17.52 14.62
N ALA A 100 15.69 17.69 15.62
CA ALA A 100 14.32 17.16 15.59
C ALA A 100 13.48 17.81 14.47
N GLU A 101 13.63 19.11 14.25
CA GLU A 101 12.98 19.80 13.13
C GLU A 101 13.47 19.28 11.77
N ILE A 102 14.77 19.06 11.61
CA ILE A 102 15.36 18.49 10.39
C ILE A 102 14.78 17.09 10.12
N GLU A 103 14.68 16.23 11.13
CA GLU A 103 14.06 14.91 10.98
C GLU A 103 12.60 15.01 10.53
N SER A 104 11.83 15.95 11.10
CA SER A 104 10.45 16.20 10.68
C SER A 104 10.36 16.70 9.22
N ILE A 105 11.27 17.59 8.81
CA ILE A 105 11.34 18.10 7.44
C ILE A 105 11.69 16.98 6.47
N LEU A 106 12.65 16.12 6.80
CA LEU A 106 13.03 14.97 5.98
C LEU A 106 11.86 14.00 5.80
N ALA A 107 11.10 13.73 6.86
CA ALA A 107 9.90 12.89 6.77
C ALA A 107 8.84 13.51 5.83
N LYS A 108 8.52 14.80 6.00
CA LYS A 108 7.57 15.51 5.13
C LYS A 108 8.03 15.59 3.67
N LEU A 109 9.33 15.73 3.44
CA LEU A 109 9.90 15.71 2.08
C LEU A 109 9.72 14.32 1.44
N GLY A 110 9.90 13.25 2.22
CA GLY A 110 9.60 11.88 1.79
C GLY A 110 8.14 11.70 1.39
N ASP A 111 7.21 12.17 2.22
CA ASP A 111 5.77 12.13 1.92
C ASP A 111 5.43 12.91 0.64
N LEU A 112 6.01 14.10 0.47
CA LEU A 112 5.79 14.92 -0.72
C LEU A 112 6.36 14.26 -1.98
N LEU A 113 7.53 13.62 -1.88
CA LEU A 113 8.13 12.89 -2.99
C LEU A 113 7.26 11.69 -3.40
N ALA A 114 6.69 10.96 -2.45
CA ALA A 114 5.77 9.86 -2.71
C ALA A 114 4.45 10.34 -3.34
N ALA A 115 3.90 11.46 -2.85
CA ALA A 115 2.68 12.06 -3.37
C ALA A 115 2.86 12.61 -4.80
N ASN A 116 4.06 13.12 -5.12
CA ASN A 116 4.35 13.79 -6.39
C ASN A 116 5.12 12.93 -7.40
N ALA A 117 5.26 11.62 -7.15
CA ALA A 117 5.92 10.69 -8.06
C ALA A 117 5.03 10.40 -9.28
N PHE A 118 5.19 11.19 -10.34
CA PHE A 118 4.48 11.06 -11.61
C PHE A 118 5.41 10.68 -12.75
N TYR A 119 4.94 9.80 -13.64
CA TYR A 119 5.52 9.60 -14.96
C TYR A 119 4.61 10.27 -15.99
N GLU A 120 5.10 11.29 -16.67
CA GLU A 120 4.34 12.05 -17.65
C GLU A 120 4.35 11.32 -19.01
N GLY A 121 3.18 10.86 -19.46
CA GLY A 121 3.01 10.16 -20.75
C GLY A 121 2.85 8.65 -20.64
N ASN A 122 3.01 7.97 -21.79
CA ASN A 122 2.83 6.53 -21.90
C ASN A 122 4.11 5.77 -21.52
N LEU A 123 3.98 4.78 -20.64
CA LEU A 123 5.05 3.84 -20.34
C LEU A 123 4.95 2.67 -21.33
N THR A 124 5.96 2.50 -22.18
CA THR A 124 6.00 1.41 -23.17
C THR A 124 7.27 0.59 -23.00
N ILE A 125 7.14 -0.73 -22.78
CA ILE A 125 8.24 -1.69 -22.72
C ILE A 125 7.90 -2.88 -23.60
N THR A 126 8.36 -2.85 -24.85
CA THR A 126 8.16 -3.92 -25.85
C THR A 126 9.48 -4.48 -26.38
N ASN A 127 10.62 -3.91 -25.98
CA ASN A 127 11.98 -4.37 -26.28
C ASN A 127 12.98 -3.89 -25.20
N LEU A 128 14.22 -4.39 -25.26
CA LEU A 128 15.28 -4.06 -24.28
C LEU A 128 15.68 -2.57 -24.27
N GLY A 129 15.66 -1.88 -25.41
CA GLY A 129 16.01 -0.45 -25.46
C GLY A 129 14.99 0.42 -24.72
N GLN A 130 13.70 0.07 -24.84
CA GLN A 130 12.64 0.72 -24.07
C GLN A 130 12.72 0.42 -22.58
N LEU A 131 13.04 -0.82 -22.19
CA LEU A 131 13.29 -1.17 -20.79
C LEU A 131 14.41 -0.31 -20.20
N ALA A 132 15.55 -0.19 -20.90
CA ALA A 132 16.68 0.62 -20.46
C ALA A 132 16.29 2.10 -20.29
N ASN A 133 15.54 2.67 -21.23
CA ASN A 133 15.06 4.04 -21.13
C ASN A 133 14.12 4.25 -19.92
N VAL A 134 13.18 3.33 -19.69
CA VAL A 134 12.27 3.43 -18.54
C VAL A 134 13.01 3.28 -17.21
N GLN A 135 14.08 2.48 -17.15
CA GLN A 135 14.94 2.35 -15.97
C GLN A 135 15.72 3.63 -15.62
N GLU A 136 15.98 4.50 -16.58
CA GLU A 136 16.57 5.83 -16.32
C GLU A 136 15.53 6.81 -15.75
N LEU A 137 14.25 6.62 -16.08
CA LEU A 137 13.15 7.52 -15.73
C LEU A 137 12.44 7.13 -14.43
N ILE A 138 12.32 5.83 -14.15
CA ILE A 138 11.65 5.27 -12.97
C ILE A 138 12.69 4.53 -12.14
N LYS A 139 13.00 5.07 -10.96
CA LYS A 139 13.91 4.43 -10.01
C LYS A 139 13.23 3.25 -9.30
N THR A 140 13.97 2.18 -9.09
CA THR A 140 13.43 0.90 -8.59
C THR A 140 14.04 0.42 -7.27
N GLY A 141 14.78 1.27 -6.56
CA GLY A 141 15.30 0.97 -5.22
C GLY A 141 14.18 0.74 -4.21
N ALA A 142 14.48 0.06 -3.10
CA ALA A 142 13.47 -0.31 -2.11
C ALA A 142 12.69 0.90 -1.57
N ASP A 143 13.41 1.99 -1.29
CA ASP A 143 12.87 3.23 -0.72
C ASP A 143 12.37 4.22 -1.79
N ASP A 144 12.58 3.94 -3.07
CA ASP A 144 12.08 4.80 -4.13
C ASP A 144 10.54 4.77 -4.16
N PRO A 145 9.88 5.93 -4.36
CA PRO A 145 8.43 6.00 -4.36
C PRO A 145 7.84 5.19 -5.52
N THR A 146 6.62 4.70 -5.33
CA THR A 146 5.82 4.21 -6.45
C THR A 146 5.32 5.40 -7.29
N VAL A 147 5.05 5.18 -8.58
CA VAL A 147 4.71 6.23 -9.54
C VAL A 147 3.27 6.12 -10.01
N THR A 148 2.68 7.27 -10.34
CA THR A 148 1.45 7.35 -11.11
C THR A 148 1.78 7.67 -12.57
N VAL A 149 1.37 6.80 -13.50
CA VAL A 149 1.59 6.99 -14.94
C VAL A 149 0.45 7.83 -15.50
N LYS A 150 0.75 9.03 -16.04
CA LYS A 150 -0.22 9.93 -16.68
C LYS A 150 -0.40 9.59 -18.16
N GLY A 151 -0.81 8.36 -18.42
CA GLY A 151 -0.98 7.81 -19.76
C GLY A 151 -1.22 6.31 -19.69
N HIS A 152 -0.95 5.62 -20.81
CA HIS A 152 -1.09 4.18 -20.92
C HIS A 152 0.17 3.45 -20.42
N VAL A 153 -0.02 2.24 -19.91
CA VAL A 153 1.05 1.29 -19.64
C VAL A 153 0.93 0.16 -20.66
N LEU A 154 1.96 -0.03 -21.50
CA LEU A 154 2.04 -1.12 -22.46
C LEU A 154 3.34 -1.90 -22.22
N VAL A 155 3.22 -3.13 -21.71
CA VAL A 155 4.35 -4.03 -21.50
C VAL A 155 4.11 -5.32 -22.27
N THR A 156 5.08 -5.71 -23.09
CA THR A 156 5.07 -6.98 -23.81
C THR A 156 6.36 -7.71 -23.54
N VAL A 157 6.29 -8.87 -22.89
CA VAL A 157 7.43 -9.71 -22.55
C VAL A 157 7.36 -11.01 -23.33
N SER A 158 8.31 -11.23 -24.23
CA SER A 158 8.41 -12.47 -24.98
C SER A 158 9.85 -12.90 -25.19
N SER A 159 10.07 -14.13 -25.64
CA SER A 159 11.39 -14.53 -26.12
C SER A 159 11.82 -13.74 -27.36
N ALA A 160 10.87 -13.35 -28.22
CA ALA A 160 11.17 -12.69 -29.49
C ALA A 160 11.70 -11.26 -29.32
N ASN A 161 11.36 -10.58 -28.22
CA ASN A 161 11.83 -9.22 -27.94
C ASN A 161 12.94 -9.13 -26.89
N GLY A 162 13.48 -10.28 -26.45
CA GLY A 162 14.56 -10.39 -25.47
C GLY A 162 14.16 -10.06 -24.02
N LEU A 163 12.92 -9.65 -23.76
CA LEU A 163 12.50 -9.23 -22.42
C LEU A 163 12.20 -10.40 -21.49
N LYS A 164 11.93 -11.61 -22.02
CA LYS A 164 11.73 -12.81 -21.18
C LYS A 164 12.94 -13.08 -20.28
N ASP A 165 14.15 -12.93 -20.81
CA ASP A 165 15.39 -13.13 -20.05
C ASP A 165 15.69 -11.95 -19.10
N SER A 166 15.01 -10.81 -19.30
CA SER A 166 15.11 -9.60 -18.47
C SER A 166 13.88 -9.38 -17.58
N ILE A 167 13.09 -10.43 -17.32
CA ILE A 167 11.83 -10.32 -16.56
C ILE A 167 12.03 -9.74 -15.16
N ALA A 168 13.16 -10.01 -14.50
CA ALA A 168 13.46 -9.43 -13.19
C ALA A 168 13.48 -7.89 -13.25
N SER A 169 14.10 -7.32 -14.27
CA SER A 169 14.16 -5.88 -14.49
C SER A 169 12.80 -5.29 -14.89
N VAL A 170 12.02 -6.00 -15.71
CA VAL A 170 10.65 -5.59 -16.05
C VAL A 170 9.77 -5.57 -14.79
N ASN A 171 9.83 -6.61 -13.96
CA ASN A 171 9.06 -6.70 -12.72
C ASN A 171 9.48 -5.64 -11.70
N LEU A 172 10.75 -5.22 -11.65
CA LEU A 172 11.17 -4.08 -10.84
C LEU A 172 10.44 -2.79 -11.26
N ILE A 173 10.31 -2.53 -12.55
CA ILE A 173 9.54 -1.38 -13.04
C ILE A 173 8.04 -1.53 -12.74
N LEU A 174 7.45 -2.69 -13.06
CA LEU A 174 6.02 -2.96 -12.79
C LEU A 174 5.69 -2.84 -11.29
N SER A 175 6.63 -3.18 -10.40
CA SER A 175 6.47 -3.03 -8.95
C SER A 175 6.34 -1.59 -8.47
N LYS A 176 6.78 -0.63 -9.29
CA LYS A 176 6.68 0.80 -8.98
C LYS A 176 5.40 1.43 -9.53
N ILE A 177 4.63 0.76 -10.39
CA ILE A 177 3.41 1.35 -10.94
C ILE A 177 2.28 1.26 -9.90
N ARG A 178 1.91 2.41 -9.31
CA ARG A 178 0.81 2.51 -8.33
C ARG A 178 -0.55 2.73 -8.96
N ALA A 179 -0.62 3.66 -9.90
CA ALA A 179 -1.86 4.03 -10.57
C ALA A 179 -1.59 4.43 -12.02
N VAL A 180 -2.59 4.24 -12.87
CA VAL A 180 -2.49 4.51 -14.31
C VAL A 180 -3.69 5.33 -14.76
N GLN A 181 -3.44 6.54 -15.28
CA GLN A 181 -4.47 7.40 -15.88
C GLN A 181 -4.65 7.06 -17.36
N GLY A 182 -4.99 5.80 -17.62
CA GLY A 182 -5.16 5.23 -18.95
C GLY A 182 -5.31 3.71 -18.88
N THR A 183 -5.18 3.08 -20.04
CA THR A 183 -5.20 1.61 -20.18
C THR A 183 -3.90 0.99 -19.68
N VAL A 184 -4.02 -0.13 -18.98
CA VAL A 184 -2.89 -1.02 -18.64
C VAL A 184 -2.97 -2.26 -19.51
N THR A 185 -1.94 -2.52 -20.29
CA THR A 185 -1.81 -3.74 -21.08
C THR A 185 -0.49 -4.42 -20.74
N VAL A 186 -0.56 -5.60 -20.16
CA VAL A 186 0.60 -6.46 -19.89
C VAL A 186 0.40 -7.77 -20.61
N THR A 187 1.28 -8.06 -21.57
CA THR A 187 1.33 -9.33 -22.28
C THR A 187 2.63 -10.04 -21.95
N SER A 188 2.59 -11.30 -21.50
CA SER A 188 3.81 -11.97 -21.03
C SER A 188 3.84 -13.48 -21.28
N ASP A 189 5.01 -13.97 -21.73
CA ASP A 189 5.36 -15.40 -21.86
C ASP A 189 5.87 -16.03 -20.55
N VAL A 190 5.96 -15.24 -19.48
CA VAL A 190 6.53 -15.59 -18.17
C VAL A 190 5.79 -14.83 -17.07
N ASP A 191 5.91 -15.25 -15.82
CA ASP A 191 5.21 -14.59 -14.72
C ASP A 191 5.62 -13.11 -14.58
N ALA A 192 4.63 -12.23 -14.62
CA ALA A 192 4.76 -10.79 -14.42
C ALA A 192 3.87 -10.35 -13.24
N SER A 193 4.25 -9.27 -12.55
CA SER A 193 3.48 -8.81 -11.40
C SER A 193 3.47 -7.30 -11.28
N LEU A 194 2.30 -6.76 -10.91
CA LEU A 194 2.04 -5.35 -10.62
C LEU A 194 1.61 -5.19 -9.15
N PRO A 195 2.49 -5.49 -8.18
CA PRO A 195 2.13 -5.60 -6.76
C PRO A 195 1.73 -4.28 -6.10
N ALA A 196 2.01 -3.14 -6.74
CA ALA A 196 1.63 -1.82 -6.25
C ALA A 196 0.41 -1.22 -6.98
N LEU A 197 -0.04 -1.83 -8.08
CA LEU A 197 -1.12 -1.28 -8.89
C LEU A 197 -2.44 -1.35 -8.10
N THR A 198 -3.04 -0.19 -7.85
CA THR A 198 -4.33 -0.08 -7.14
C THR A 198 -5.45 0.46 -8.01
N TYR A 199 -5.14 1.23 -9.05
CA TYR A 199 -6.15 1.94 -9.84
C TYR A 199 -5.75 2.13 -11.30
N ALA A 200 -6.71 1.92 -12.20
CA ALA A 200 -6.62 2.28 -13.61
C ALA A 200 -7.89 3.03 -14.05
N THR A 201 -7.73 4.19 -14.70
CA THR A 201 -8.87 4.96 -15.23
C THR A 201 -9.37 4.43 -16.58
N GLY A 202 -8.58 3.59 -17.26
CA GLY A 202 -8.95 2.92 -18.50
C GLY A 202 -9.19 1.43 -18.32
N ASP A 203 -9.03 0.68 -19.40
CA ASP A 203 -9.12 -0.78 -19.35
C ASP A 203 -7.86 -1.41 -18.72
N VAL A 204 -7.97 -2.65 -18.22
CA VAL A 204 -6.84 -3.45 -17.74
C VAL A 204 -6.80 -4.79 -18.48
N ASP A 205 -5.84 -4.95 -19.38
CA ASP A 205 -5.62 -6.16 -20.17
C ASP A 205 -4.39 -6.93 -19.68
N LEU A 206 -4.62 -8.09 -19.06
CA LEU A 206 -3.57 -8.98 -18.58
C LEU A 206 -3.59 -10.28 -19.41
N ASN A 207 -2.59 -10.41 -20.27
CA ASN A 207 -2.52 -11.44 -21.31
C ASN A 207 -1.34 -12.39 -21.10
N GLY A 208 -1.61 -13.62 -20.66
CA GLY A 208 -0.64 -14.71 -20.64
C GLY A 208 -0.50 -15.33 -22.03
N THR A 209 0.71 -15.32 -22.61
CA THR A 209 0.91 -15.86 -23.96
C THR A 209 0.83 -17.38 -23.95
N SER A 210 -0.18 -17.95 -24.62
CA SER A 210 -0.36 -19.40 -24.77
C SER A 210 -0.38 -20.18 -23.45
N GLY A 211 -0.80 -19.54 -22.35
CA GLY A 211 -0.86 -20.18 -21.04
C GLY A 211 0.51 -20.36 -20.36
N LYS A 212 1.49 -19.50 -20.66
CA LYS A 212 2.86 -19.64 -20.14
C LYS A 212 3.25 -18.64 -19.06
N GLY A 213 2.54 -17.51 -18.95
CA GLY A 213 2.80 -16.48 -17.96
C GLY A 213 1.56 -16.20 -17.12
N GLY A 214 1.70 -16.28 -15.81
CA GLY A 214 0.77 -15.66 -14.86
C GLY A 214 0.98 -14.15 -14.82
N ILE A 215 -0.09 -13.39 -14.60
CA ILE A 215 0.02 -11.95 -14.37
C ILE A 215 -0.83 -11.62 -13.15
N SER A 216 -0.19 -11.06 -12.12
CA SER A 216 -0.85 -10.72 -10.86
C SER A 216 -0.88 -9.22 -10.61
N ALA A 217 -1.96 -8.76 -9.98
CA ALA A 217 -2.14 -7.39 -9.49
C ALA A 217 -3.02 -7.42 -8.24
N ASP A 218 -2.55 -8.09 -7.18
CA ASP A 218 -3.35 -8.45 -6.01
C ASP A 218 -3.95 -7.25 -5.25
N LYS A 219 -3.35 -6.06 -5.41
CA LYS A 219 -3.80 -4.80 -4.81
C LYS A 219 -4.69 -3.97 -5.72
N LEU A 220 -5.05 -4.44 -6.92
CA LEU A 220 -5.91 -3.71 -7.83
C LEU A 220 -7.30 -3.57 -7.20
N LEU A 221 -7.69 -2.33 -6.88
CA LEU A 221 -8.95 -2.01 -6.19
C LEU A 221 -10.05 -1.64 -7.17
N THR A 222 -9.70 -0.85 -8.18
CA THR A 222 -10.66 -0.22 -9.10
C THR A 222 -10.10 -0.18 -10.52
N VAL A 223 -10.98 -0.49 -11.48
CA VAL A 223 -10.79 -0.27 -12.91
C VAL A 223 -12.02 0.49 -13.40
N ASP A 224 -11.87 1.71 -13.91
CA ASP A 224 -13.02 2.47 -14.41
C ASP A 224 -13.54 1.92 -15.75
N GLY A 225 -12.66 1.29 -16.52
CA GLY A 225 -12.99 0.57 -17.74
C GLY A 225 -13.34 -0.90 -17.52
N ASN A 226 -13.08 -1.70 -18.54
CA ASN A 226 -13.20 -3.15 -18.51
C ASN A 226 -11.86 -3.81 -18.14
N MET A 227 -11.93 -5.07 -17.74
CA MET A 227 -10.76 -5.91 -17.54
C MET A 227 -10.78 -7.07 -18.54
N SER A 228 -9.63 -7.39 -19.11
CA SER A 228 -9.42 -8.59 -19.93
C SER A 228 -8.37 -9.47 -19.28
N LEU A 229 -8.72 -10.74 -19.07
CA LEU A 229 -7.87 -11.78 -18.50
C LEU A 229 -7.72 -12.87 -19.56
N THR A 230 -6.71 -12.76 -20.41
CA THR A 230 -6.55 -13.63 -21.58
C THR A 230 -5.38 -14.59 -21.40
N GLY A 231 -5.59 -15.88 -21.66
CA GLY A 231 -4.53 -16.88 -21.71
C GLY A 231 -3.78 -17.12 -20.39
N LEU A 232 -4.37 -16.74 -19.24
CA LEU A 232 -3.82 -17.02 -17.92
C LEU A 232 -4.09 -18.50 -17.53
N THR A 233 -3.29 -19.02 -16.59
CA THR A 233 -3.37 -20.43 -16.17
C THR A 233 -3.34 -20.60 -14.67
N GLY A 234 -3.95 -21.68 -14.16
CA GLY A 234 -3.95 -22.01 -12.75
C GLY A 234 -4.87 -21.08 -11.97
N VAL A 235 -4.31 -20.44 -10.95
CA VAL A 235 -5.04 -19.52 -10.07
C VAL A 235 -5.03 -18.12 -10.67
N VAL A 236 -6.22 -17.56 -10.87
CA VAL A 236 -6.44 -16.17 -11.29
C VAL A 236 -7.26 -15.50 -10.20
N ALA A 237 -6.66 -14.55 -9.47
CA ALA A 237 -7.29 -13.95 -8.30
C ALA A 237 -7.02 -12.44 -8.24
N PHE A 238 -8.10 -11.67 -8.02
CA PHE A 238 -8.03 -10.24 -7.73
C PHE A 238 -8.90 -9.95 -6.51
N PRO A 239 -8.45 -10.38 -5.32
CA PRO A 239 -9.27 -10.39 -4.10
C PRO A 239 -9.61 -8.98 -3.58
N ALA A 240 -8.92 -7.94 -4.06
CA ALA A 240 -9.17 -6.55 -3.69
C ALA A 240 -10.03 -5.79 -4.73
N LEU A 241 -10.29 -6.38 -5.91
CA LEU A 241 -10.98 -5.69 -7.00
C LEU A 241 -12.46 -5.54 -6.68
N SER A 242 -12.87 -4.31 -6.38
CA SER A 242 -14.21 -3.98 -5.89
C SER A 242 -15.12 -3.35 -6.95
N SER A 243 -14.53 -2.67 -7.92
CA SER A 243 -15.26 -1.96 -8.98
C SER A 243 -14.56 -2.13 -10.32
N VAL A 244 -15.32 -2.59 -11.32
CA VAL A 244 -14.90 -2.79 -12.70
C VAL A 244 -16.12 -2.75 -13.62
N GLY A 245 -15.97 -2.40 -14.89
CA GLY A 245 -17.02 -2.55 -15.89
C GLY A 245 -17.37 -4.03 -16.13
N THR A 246 -16.71 -4.65 -17.10
CA THR A 246 -16.83 -6.09 -17.38
C THR A 246 -15.46 -6.76 -17.28
N VAL A 247 -15.40 -7.92 -16.63
CA VAL A 247 -14.22 -8.80 -16.64
C VAL A 247 -14.43 -9.86 -17.72
N ASN A 248 -13.66 -9.78 -18.80
CA ASN A 248 -13.63 -10.77 -19.86
C ASN A 248 -12.52 -11.79 -19.57
N VAL A 249 -12.90 -13.04 -19.36
CA VAL A 249 -11.97 -14.15 -19.11
C VAL A 249 -11.88 -15.00 -20.36
N THR A 250 -10.71 -15.04 -20.99
CA THR A 250 -10.48 -15.82 -22.21
C THR A 250 -9.42 -16.88 -21.94
N GLU A 251 -9.80 -18.16 -21.87
CA GLU A 251 -8.83 -19.26 -21.77
C GLU A 251 -8.09 -19.48 -23.10
N VAL A 252 -6.98 -20.21 -23.05
CA VAL A 252 -6.26 -20.61 -24.27
C VAL A 252 -7.16 -21.53 -25.09
N ALA A 253 -7.29 -21.28 -26.39
CA ALA A 253 -8.13 -22.07 -27.27
C ALA A 253 -7.88 -23.59 -27.13
N ASN A 254 -8.97 -24.35 -26.99
CA ASN A 254 -8.96 -25.81 -26.78
C ASN A 254 -8.22 -26.28 -25.52
N LYS A 255 -8.02 -25.40 -24.53
CA LYS A 255 -7.43 -25.75 -23.24
C LYS A 255 -8.28 -25.16 -22.11
N ALA A 256 -8.52 -25.97 -21.08
CA ALA A 256 -9.08 -25.52 -19.82
C ALA A 256 -7.92 -25.15 -18.90
N THR A 257 -7.53 -23.88 -18.90
CA THR A 257 -6.30 -23.42 -18.26
C THR A 257 -6.49 -22.86 -16.86
N ILE A 258 -7.68 -22.33 -16.53
CA ILE A 258 -7.99 -21.75 -15.23
C ILE A 258 -8.51 -22.86 -14.30
N THR A 259 -7.86 -23.01 -13.14
CA THR A 259 -8.29 -23.94 -12.09
C THR A 259 -9.04 -23.24 -10.97
N THR A 260 -8.68 -21.98 -10.68
CA THR A 260 -9.35 -21.14 -9.69
C THR A 260 -9.56 -19.74 -10.25
N LEU A 261 -10.77 -19.21 -10.12
CA LEU A 261 -11.09 -17.81 -10.39
C LEU A 261 -11.63 -17.16 -9.11
N ASN A 262 -10.97 -16.13 -8.60
CA ASN A 262 -11.45 -15.37 -7.45
C ASN A 262 -11.58 -13.88 -7.78
N LEU A 263 -12.83 -13.44 -7.91
CA LEU A 263 -13.28 -12.09 -8.16
C LEU A 263 -14.42 -11.73 -7.18
N SER A 264 -14.38 -12.31 -5.97
CA SER A 264 -15.45 -12.22 -4.95
C SER A 264 -15.70 -10.83 -4.39
N ALA A 265 -14.71 -9.93 -4.47
CA ALA A 265 -14.81 -8.57 -3.95
C ALA A 265 -15.57 -7.60 -4.86
N ILE A 266 -15.85 -7.98 -6.11
CA ILE A 266 -16.55 -7.13 -7.06
C ILE A 266 -17.95 -6.82 -6.50
N THR A 267 -18.30 -5.54 -6.46
CA THR A 267 -19.65 -5.07 -6.05
C THR A 267 -20.43 -4.52 -7.23
N ALA A 268 -19.72 -3.94 -8.21
CA ALA A 268 -20.25 -3.46 -9.47
C ALA A 268 -19.41 -4.04 -10.61
N GLY A 269 -20.08 -4.67 -11.57
CA GLY A 269 -19.48 -5.28 -12.75
C GLY A 269 -20.06 -6.65 -13.06
N THR A 270 -19.58 -7.29 -14.13
CA THR A 270 -19.97 -8.66 -14.52
C THR A 270 -18.73 -9.42 -14.98
N VAL A 271 -18.67 -10.72 -14.67
CA VAL A 271 -17.59 -11.61 -15.11
C VAL A 271 -18.13 -12.54 -16.20
N ILE A 272 -17.49 -12.55 -17.36
CA ILE A 272 -17.92 -13.32 -18.53
C ILE A 272 -16.74 -13.93 -19.28
N THR A 273 -17.02 -14.99 -20.03
CA THR A 273 -16.13 -15.55 -21.08
C THR A 273 -16.57 -15.14 -22.47
N THR A 274 -17.86 -14.88 -22.64
CA THR A 274 -18.47 -14.27 -23.82
C THR A 274 -19.76 -13.58 -23.38
N ALA A 275 -20.37 -12.76 -24.24
CA ALA A 275 -21.54 -11.97 -23.87
C ALA A 275 -22.65 -12.86 -23.26
N GLY A 276 -23.00 -12.60 -22.00
CA GLY A 276 -24.06 -13.31 -21.27
C GLY A 276 -23.65 -14.65 -20.65
N ASN A 277 -22.41 -15.13 -20.85
CA ASN A 277 -21.99 -16.46 -20.45
C ASN A 277 -20.65 -16.46 -19.72
N LEU A 278 -20.56 -17.23 -18.63
CA LEU A 278 -19.32 -17.65 -17.99
C LEU A 278 -19.15 -19.15 -18.12
N VAL A 279 -18.17 -19.60 -18.90
CA VAL A 279 -17.88 -21.01 -19.13
C VAL A 279 -16.42 -21.31 -18.83
N LEU A 280 -16.16 -22.01 -17.73
CA LEU A 280 -14.81 -22.40 -17.29
C LEU A 280 -14.78 -23.92 -17.05
N PRO A 281 -14.55 -24.74 -18.10
CA PRO A 281 -14.67 -26.19 -18.00
C PRO A 281 -13.62 -26.85 -17.10
N GLY A 282 -12.52 -26.16 -16.81
CA GLY A 282 -11.41 -26.66 -15.98
C GLY A 282 -11.44 -26.20 -14.52
N ALA A 283 -12.22 -25.18 -14.20
CA ALA A 283 -12.17 -24.54 -12.89
C ALA A 283 -12.82 -25.43 -11.82
N THR A 284 -12.12 -25.59 -10.70
CA THR A 284 -12.61 -26.31 -9.51
C THR A 284 -13.18 -25.36 -8.46
N ASN A 285 -12.70 -24.11 -8.41
CA ASN A 285 -13.16 -23.08 -7.49
C ASN A 285 -13.46 -21.79 -8.27
N VAL A 286 -14.66 -21.25 -8.12
CA VAL A 286 -15.06 -20.01 -8.80
C VAL A 286 -15.84 -19.13 -7.83
N HIS A 287 -15.25 -18.01 -7.45
CA HIS A 287 -15.85 -17.04 -6.55
C HIS A 287 -16.04 -15.71 -7.27
N LEU A 288 -17.28 -15.23 -7.29
CA LEU A 288 -17.69 -14.07 -8.06
C LEU A 288 -18.42 -13.08 -7.17
N GLY A 289 -18.10 -11.80 -7.37
CA GLY A 289 -18.95 -10.69 -6.99
C GLY A 289 -19.76 -10.15 -8.18
N GLY A 290 -20.31 -8.96 -8.03
CA GLY A 290 -21.04 -8.23 -9.05
C GLY A 290 -22.33 -8.92 -9.52
N THR A 291 -22.78 -8.52 -10.70
CA THR A 291 -23.93 -9.14 -11.37
C THR A 291 -23.50 -10.46 -12.00
N MET A 292 -24.30 -11.51 -11.79
CA MET A 292 -24.05 -12.81 -12.40
C MET A 292 -24.54 -12.84 -13.86
N PRO A 293 -23.78 -13.40 -14.82
CA PRO A 293 -24.25 -13.59 -16.18
C PRO A 293 -25.45 -14.56 -16.25
N ALA A 294 -26.20 -14.49 -17.35
CA ALA A 294 -27.39 -15.30 -17.56
C ALA A 294 -27.09 -16.80 -17.67
N VAL A 295 -25.88 -17.18 -18.07
CA VAL A 295 -25.44 -18.57 -18.14
C VAL A 295 -24.10 -18.73 -17.43
N VAL A 296 -24.02 -19.69 -16.52
CA VAL A 296 -22.79 -20.08 -15.82
C VAL A 296 -22.62 -21.60 -15.98
N THR A 297 -21.54 -22.04 -16.61
CA THR A 297 -21.26 -23.47 -16.83
C THR A 297 -19.85 -23.83 -16.37
N LEU A 298 -19.78 -24.56 -15.26
CA LEU A 298 -18.55 -24.89 -14.55
C LEU A 298 -18.46 -26.41 -14.35
N ALA A 299 -18.06 -27.12 -15.41
CA ALA A 299 -18.16 -28.57 -15.50
C ALA A 299 -17.37 -29.36 -14.44
N LYS A 300 -16.36 -28.75 -13.82
CA LYS A 300 -15.50 -29.38 -12.79
C LYS A 300 -15.54 -28.65 -11.44
N CYS A 301 -16.36 -27.62 -11.31
CA CYS A 301 -16.38 -26.79 -10.12
C CYS A 301 -17.00 -27.54 -8.95
N ILE A 302 -16.30 -27.53 -7.81
CA ILE A 302 -16.74 -28.13 -6.55
C ILE A 302 -17.13 -27.05 -5.53
N ASP A 303 -16.60 -25.83 -5.67
CA ASP A 303 -16.90 -24.69 -4.80
C ASP A 303 -17.21 -23.45 -5.65
N PHE A 304 -18.50 -23.13 -5.75
CA PHE A 304 -18.98 -21.92 -6.40
C PHE A 304 -19.54 -20.95 -5.38
N GLN A 305 -19.08 -19.70 -5.41
CA GLN A 305 -19.63 -18.67 -4.51
C GLN A 305 -19.97 -17.43 -5.30
N HIS A 306 -21.19 -16.95 -5.14
CA HIS A 306 -21.62 -15.63 -5.58
C HIS A 306 -21.97 -14.79 -4.35
N THR A 307 -21.22 -13.72 -4.11
CA THR A 307 -21.28 -12.95 -2.85
C THR A 307 -22.25 -11.77 -2.90
N THR A 308 -22.64 -11.33 -4.10
CA THR A 308 -23.44 -10.10 -4.25
C THR A 308 -24.92 -10.38 -4.01
N GLY A 309 -25.51 -9.61 -3.10
CA GLY A 309 -26.92 -9.71 -2.75
C GLY A 309 -27.88 -9.09 -3.76
N GLY A 310 -29.18 -9.25 -3.52
CA GLY A 310 -30.25 -8.55 -4.25
C GLY A 310 -31.10 -9.44 -5.15
N THR A 311 -31.62 -8.87 -6.23
CA THR A 311 -32.54 -9.58 -7.13
C THR A 311 -31.78 -10.21 -8.30
N GLN A 312 -31.93 -11.51 -8.48
CA GLN A 312 -31.37 -12.25 -9.60
C GLN A 312 -32.39 -12.32 -10.76
N GLY A 313 -31.94 -11.88 -11.93
CA GLY A 313 -32.61 -12.04 -13.22
C GLY A 313 -32.56 -13.48 -13.73
N ASN A 314 -32.53 -13.66 -15.05
CA ASN A 314 -32.36 -14.99 -15.63
C ASN A 314 -31.00 -15.59 -15.23
N LEU A 315 -30.99 -16.89 -14.94
CA LEU A 315 -29.78 -17.65 -14.60
C LEU A 315 -29.95 -19.12 -14.99
N ALA A 316 -29.03 -19.63 -15.82
CA ALA A 316 -28.80 -21.06 -16.00
C ALA A 316 -27.44 -21.41 -15.39
N LEU A 317 -27.46 -21.93 -14.16
CA LEU A 317 -26.28 -22.31 -13.39
C LEU A 317 -26.05 -23.82 -13.50
N THR A 318 -24.89 -24.23 -14.00
CA THR A 318 -24.45 -25.63 -14.08
C THR A 318 -23.12 -25.81 -13.36
N ILE A 319 -23.10 -26.63 -12.32
CA ILE A 319 -21.92 -26.94 -11.51
C ILE A 319 -21.72 -28.46 -11.51
N GLY A 320 -20.67 -28.92 -12.21
CA GLY A 320 -20.50 -30.34 -12.55
C GLY A 320 -19.42 -31.09 -11.76
N GLY A 321 -18.66 -30.42 -10.89
CA GLY A 321 -17.66 -31.08 -10.06
C GLY A 321 -18.31 -32.08 -9.11
N LYS A 322 -17.58 -33.06 -8.57
CA LYS A 322 -18.16 -34.07 -7.67
C LYS A 322 -18.63 -33.43 -6.36
N GLU A 323 -19.85 -33.75 -5.92
CA GLU A 323 -20.45 -33.27 -4.66
C GLU A 323 -20.35 -31.75 -4.51
N ALA A 324 -20.69 -31.03 -5.57
CA ALA A 324 -20.45 -29.60 -5.64
C ALA A 324 -21.26 -28.83 -4.59
N SER A 325 -20.59 -27.93 -3.89
CA SER A 325 -21.22 -26.91 -3.03
C SER A 325 -21.32 -25.59 -3.78
N PHE A 326 -22.43 -24.89 -3.57
CA PHE A 326 -22.58 -23.54 -4.11
C PHE A 326 -23.33 -22.60 -3.18
N THR A 327 -23.06 -21.31 -3.31
CA THR A 327 -23.81 -20.25 -2.62
C THR A 327 -24.19 -19.15 -3.60
N LEU A 328 -25.40 -18.61 -3.44
CA LEU A 328 -25.87 -17.44 -4.16
C LEU A 328 -26.21 -16.33 -3.16
N GLY A 329 -25.67 -15.14 -3.37
CA GLY A 329 -25.95 -13.97 -2.52
C GLY A 329 -27.36 -13.41 -2.71
N SER A 330 -27.99 -13.72 -3.85
CA SER A 330 -29.35 -13.27 -4.20
C SER A 330 -30.38 -13.55 -3.12
N THR A 331 -31.26 -12.59 -2.87
CA THR A 331 -32.37 -12.67 -1.92
C THR A 331 -33.73 -12.83 -2.58
N LYS A 332 -33.80 -12.62 -3.91
CA LYS A 332 -35.01 -12.76 -4.73
C LYS A 332 -34.68 -13.25 -6.13
N PHE A 333 -35.58 -14.04 -6.72
CA PHE A 333 -35.55 -14.41 -8.14
C PHE A 333 -36.71 -13.74 -8.87
N ASN A 334 -36.43 -12.95 -9.90
CA ASN A 334 -37.46 -12.31 -10.74
C ASN A 334 -37.46 -12.81 -12.20
N GLY A 335 -36.44 -13.56 -12.60
CA GLY A 335 -36.32 -14.18 -13.92
C GLY A 335 -36.56 -15.69 -13.91
N THR A 336 -36.16 -16.34 -14.99
CA THR A 336 -36.10 -17.80 -15.08
C THR A 336 -34.78 -18.30 -14.51
N ILE A 337 -34.84 -19.11 -13.47
CA ILE A 337 -33.69 -19.72 -12.80
C ILE A 337 -33.65 -21.21 -13.10
N THR A 338 -32.49 -21.72 -13.48
CA THR A 338 -32.22 -23.15 -13.58
C THR A 338 -30.92 -23.43 -12.85
N VAL A 339 -30.97 -24.32 -11.86
CA VAL A 339 -29.78 -24.81 -11.15
C VAL A 339 -29.62 -26.28 -11.48
N THR A 340 -28.46 -26.65 -12.00
CA THR A 340 -28.03 -28.03 -12.24
C THR A 340 -26.74 -28.24 -11.45
N THR A 341 -26.77 -29.11 -10.44
CA THR A 341 -25.61 -29.42 -9.60
C THR A 341 -25.46 -30.92 -9.38
N THR A 342 -24.36 -31.33 -8.76
CA THR A 342 -24.09 -32.70 -8.32
C THR A 342 -24.09 -32.85 -6.79
N GLY A 343 -24.36 -31.76 -6.07
CA GLY A 343 -24.45 -31.71 -4.61
C GLY A 343 -25.83 -31.31 -4.11
N ASP A 344 -25.92 -30.92 -2.85
CA ASP A 344 -27.18 -30.38 -2.31
C ASP A 344 -27.46 -28.98 -2.87
N ILE A 345 -28.73 -28.57 -2.82
CA ILE A 345 -29.18 -27.25 -3.25
C ILE A 345 -29.53 -26.47 -1.99
N SER A 346 -28.79 -25.40 -1.71
CA SER A 346 -29.04 -24.56 -0.53
C SER A 346 -29.15 -23.10 -0.94
N LEU A 347 -30.35 -22.53 -0.78
CA LEU A 347 -30.66 -21.14 -1.13
C LEU A 347 -31.31 -20.43 0.08
N PRO A 348 -30.64 -20.39 1.24
CA PRO A 348 -31.23 -20.00 2.52
C PRO A 348 -31.55 -18.50 2.63
N ASN A 349 -31.10 -17.68 1.67
CA ASN A 349 -31.36 -16.23 1.67
C ASN A 349 -32.49 -15.83 0.71
N VAL A 350 -32.98 -16.76 -0.11
CA VAL A 350 -34.00 -16.46 -1.13
C VAL A 350 -35.37 -16.41 -0.47
N THR A 351 -36.03 -15.26 -0.58
CA THR A 351 -37.33 -15.00 0.07
C THR A 351 -38.51 -15.03 -0.91
N GLU A 352 -38.24 -14.81 -2.19
CA GLU A 352 -39.24 -14.74 -3.26
C GLU A 352 -38.69 -15.41 -4.53
N ILE A 353 -39.49 -16.29 -5.12
CA ILE A 353 -39.12 -17.09 -6.29
C ILE A 353 -40.08 -16.85 -7.46
N ALA A 354 -39.53 -16.60 -8.65
CA ALA A 354 -40.25 -16.60 -9.92
C ALA A 354 -40.23 -18.00 -10.57
N THR A 355 -39.92 -18.12 -11.87
CA THR A 355 -39.83 -19.43 -12.53
C THR A 355 -38.51 -20.09 -12.20
N THR A 356 -38.51 -21.25 -11.55
CA THR A 356 -37.28 -21.91 -11.07
C THR A 356 -37.32 -23.42 -11.28
N THR A 357 -36.26 -23.96 -11.86
CA THR A 357 -36.02 -25.41 -11.98
C THR A 357 -34.76 -25.79 -11.20
N LEU A 358 -34.88 -26.75 -10.29
CA LEU A 358 -33.80 -27.21 -9.43
C LEU A 358 -33.51 -28.69 -9.71
N PHE A 359 -32.32 -28.96 -10.22
CA PHE A 359 -31.86 -30.31 -10.54
C PHE A 359 -30.54 -30.60 -9.82
N SER A 360 -30.52 -31.72 -9.09
CA SER A 360 -29.29 -32.30 -8.58
C SER A 360 -29.15 -33.74 -9.09
N SER A 361 -27.94 -34.15 -9.45
CA SER A 361 -27.66 -35.56 -9.74
C SER A 361 -27.27 -36.36 -8.48
N LYS A 362 -27.21 -35.72 -7.30
CA LYS A 362 -26.93 -36.41 -6.04
C LYS A 362 -28.15 -37.23 -5.63
N ALA A 363 -27.95 -38.52 -5.37
CA ALA A 363 -29.01 -39.35 -4.83
C ALA A 363 -29.39 -38.86 -3.42
N LYS A 364 -30.69 -38.72 -3.16
CA LYS A 364 -31.23 -38.22 -1.88
C LYS A 364 -30.67 -36.85 -1.52
N ASN A 365 -30.66 -35.94 -2.49
CA ASN A 365 -30.19 -34.59 -2.24
C ASN A 365 -31.17 -33.82 -1.35
N VAL A 366 -30.63 -32.88 -0.59
CA VAL A 366 -31.40 -31.93 0.20
C VAL A 366 -31.60 -30.65 -0.61
N VAL A 367 -32.77 -30.04 -0.49
CA VAL A 367 -33.11 -28.74 -1.08
C VAL A 367 -33.57 -27.81 0.05
N ASN A 368 -32.70 -26.88 0.45
CA ASN A 368 -33.02 -25.89 1.47
C ASN A 368 -33.55 -24.60 0.83
N LEU A 369 -34.85 -24.36 0.98
CA LEU A 369 -35.58 -23.14 0.59
C LEU A 369 -36.28 -22.52 1.83
N SER A 370 -35.74 -22.74 3.02
CA SER A 370 -36.34 -22.37 4.33
C SER A 370 -36.72 -20.90 4.49
N ALA A 371 -36.13 -19.98 3.71
CA ALA A 371 -36.47 -18.56 3.75
C ALA A 371 -37.54 -18.14 2.72
N VAL A 372 -37.93 -19.02 1.81
CA VAL A 372 -38.88 -18.70 0.74
C VAL A 372 -40.26 -18.49 1.35
N THR A 373 -40.76 -17.26 1.26
CA THR A 373 -42.10 -16.90 1.75
C THR A 373 -43.13 -16.77 0.63
N LYS A 374 -42.65 -16.61 -0.62
CA LYS A 374 -43.50 -16.31 -1.76
C LYS A 374 -42.98 -16.94 -3.05
N ILE A 375 -43.86 -17.60 -3.78
CA ILE A 375 -43.61 -18.12 -5.13
C ILE A 375 -44.60 -17.47 -6.09
N VAL A 376 -44.09 -16.86 -7.17
CA VAL A 376 -44.88 -16.15 -8.19
C VAL A 376 -44.81 -16.77 -9.59
N GLY A 377 -43.86 -17.67 -9.83
CA GLY A 377 -43.72 -18.41 -11.10
C GLY A 377 -43.63 -19.91 -10.85
N ALA A 378 -43.59 -20.70 -11.93
CA ALA A 378 -43.57 -22.16 -11.84
C ALA A 378 -42.27 -22.65 -11.18
N VAL A 379 -42.39 -23.54 -10.20
CA VAL A 379 -41.25 -24.18 -9.53
C VAL A 379 -41.27 -25.68 -9.80
N ASP A 380 -40.13 -26.22 -10.21
CA ASP A 380 -39.92 -27.64 -10.49
C ASP A 380 -38.65 -28.13 -9.78
N ILE A 381 -38.77 -29.15 -8.93
CA ILE A 381 -37.69 -29.71 -8.10
C ILE A 381 -37.53 -31.21 -8.41
N ALA A 382 -36.33 -31.59 -8.83
CA ALA A 382 -36.00 -32.89 -9.38
C ALA A 382 -36.29 -34.10 -8.47
N ALA A 383 -36.54 -35.25 -9.10
CA ALA A 383 -36.94 -36.51 -8.47
C ALA A 383 -35.91 -37.14 -7.52
N SER A 384 -34.66 -36.69 -7.55
CA SER A 384 -33.61 -37.11 -6.63
C SER A 384 -33.68 -36.44 -5.26
N SER A 385 -34.46 -35.35 -5.15
CA SER A 385 -34.57 -34.52 -3.94
C SER A 385 -35.55 -35.17 -2.97
N THR A 386 -35.06 -35.67 -1.84
CA THR A 386 -35.88 -36.42 -0.87
C THR A 386 -36.16 -35.65 0.41
N ASP A 387 -35.74 -34.39 0.47
CA ASP A 387 -35.92 -33.49 1.61
C ASP A 387 -35.92 -32.06 1.08
N VAL A 388 -37.10 -31.45 0.98
CA VAL A 388 -37.34 -30.11 0.46
C VAL A 388 -37.93 -29.23 1.56
N ASP A 389 -37.11 -28.31 2.09
CA ASP A 389 -37.57 -27.37 3.11
C ASP A 389 -38.20 -26.13 2.48
N LEU A 390 -39.53 -26.04 2.58
CA LEU A 390 -40.35 -24.88 2.21
C LEU A 390 -41.20 -24.39 3.39
N THR A 391 -40.73 -24.62 4.62
CA THR A 391 -41.53 -24.42 5.84
C THR A 391 -42.02 -22.99 6.04
N ALA A 392 -41.34 -21.98 5.48
CA ALA A 392 -41.72 -20.57 5.55
C ALA A 392 -42.66 -20.10 4.42
N LEU A 393 -43.05 -20.96 3.47
CA LEU A 393 -43.85 -20.57 2.32
C LEU A 393 -45.25 -20.14 2.74
N LYS A 394 -45.61 -18.87 2.44
CA LYS A 394 -46.91 -18.27 2.80
C LYS A 394 -47.85 -18.13 1.61
N THR A 395 -47.28 -17.82 0.46
CA THR A 395 -48.02 -17.49 -0.76
C THR A 395 -47.46 -18.24 -1.95
N LEU A 396 -48.33 -18.94 -2.65
CA LEU A 396 -48.01 -19.67 -3.87
C LEU A 396 -48.96 -19.24 -5.00
N ASN A 397 -48.45 -18.54 -6.01
CA ASN A 397 -49.26 -17.98 -7.10
C ASN A 397 -49.07 -18.69 -8.45
N SER A 398 -48.33 -19.79 -8.48
CA SER A 398 -48.08 -20.60 -9.68
C SER A 398 -47.75 -22.05 -9.30
N THR A 399 -47.63 -22.95 -10.29
CA THR A 399 -47.40 -24.38 -10.07
C THR A 399 -46.17 -24.67 -9.22
N LEU A 400 -46.31 -25.65 -8.32
CA LEU A 400 -45.22 -26.22 -7.53
C LEU A 400 -45.13 -27.73 -7.81
N THR A 401 -43.99 -28.19 -8.29
CA THR A 401 -43.72 -29.61 -8.56
C THR A 401 -42.52 -30.06 -7.74
N ILE A 402 -42.72 -31.06 -6.89
CA ILE A 402 -41.70 -31.66 -6.04
C ILE A 402 -41.69 -33.17 -6.30
N HIS A 403 -40.74 -33.64 -7.11
CA HIS A 403 -40.82 -35.00 -7.63
C HIS A 403 -40.42 -36.11 -6.65
N GLY A 404 -39.47 -35.84 -5.74
CA GLY A 404 -38.73 -36.88 -5.00
C GLY A 404 -39.06 -37.02 -3.51
N ASP A 405 -39.77 -36.04 -2.93
CA ASP A 405 -39.95 -35.95 -1.48
C ASP A 405 -41.18 -36.73 -1.02
N ALA A 406 -40.99 -37.55 0.02
CA ALA A 406 -42.05 -38.35 0.61
C ALA A 406 -42.96 -37.55 1.55
N THR A 407 -42.49 -36.41 2.07
CA THR A 407 -43.24 -35.55 2.99
C THR A 407 -43.16 -34.10 2.54
N ILE A 408 -44.31 -33.53 2.19
CA ILE A 408 -44.42 -32.12 1.83
C ILE A 408 -44.96 -31.35 3.04
N ASP A 409 -44.11 -30.55 3.69
CA ASP A 409 -44.47 -29.73 4.84
C ASP A 409 -44.48 -28.23 4.51
N LEU A 410 -45.67 -27.64 4.55
CA LEU A 410 -46.00 -26.27 4.18
C LEU A 410 -46.88 -25.61 5.27
N PRO A 411 -46.40 -25.52 6.52
CA PRO A 411 -47.20 -25.16 7.68
C PRO A 411 -47.70 -23.71 7.65
N GLU A 412 -47.01 -22.84 6.92
CA GLU A 412 -47.32 -21.43 6.78
C GLU A 412 -48.13 -21.09 5.52
N LEU A 413 -48.45 -22.06 4.65
CA LEU A 413 -49.10 -21.80 3.38
C LEU A 413 -50.57 -21.41 3.59
N VAL A 414 -50.91 -20.16 3.30
CA VAL A 414 -52.28 -19.62 3.47
C VAL A 414 -52.95 -19.38 2.13
N THR A 415 -52.28 -18.64 1.24
CA THR A 415 -52.88 -18.17 -0.01
C THR A 415 -52.33 -18.92 -1.19
N THR A 416 -53.25 -19.39 -2.04
CA THR A 416 -52.89 -19.96 -3.33
C THR A 416 -53.72 -19.35 -4.45
N ALA A 417 -53.07 -19.02 -5.55
CA ALA A 417 -53.71 -18.76 -6.84
C ALA A 417 -53.42 -19.91 -7.83
N VAL A 418 -52.96 -21.05 -7.32
CA VAL A 418 -52.48 -22.16 -8.13
C VAL A 418 -53.59 -23.07 -8.60
N THR A 419 -53.39 -23.61 -9.79
CA THR A 419 -54.23 -24.69 -10.30
C THR A 419 -53.79 -26.04 -9.75
N THR A 420 -52.48 -26.25 -9.51
CA THR A 420 -51.94 -27.58 -9.17
C THR A 420 -50.65 -27.52 -8.34
N ILE A 421 -50.60 -28.33 -7.29
CA ILE A 421 -49.38 -28.75 -6.58
C ILE A 421 -49.17 -30.24 -6.91
N THR A 422 -47.99 -30.60 -7.40
CA THR A 422 -47.69 -31.98 -7.83
C THR A 422 -46.52 -32.55 -7.03
N ALA A 423 -46.77 -33.62 -6.28
CA ALA A 423 -45.77 -34.33 -5.49
C ALA A 423 -45.99 -35.85 -5.61
N PRO A 424 -45.57 -36.47 -6.73
CA PRO A 424 -45.99 -37.83 -7.11
C PRO A 424 -45.41 -38.96 -6.24
N LEU A 425 -44.45 -38.67 -5.38
CA LEU A 425 -43.88 -39.62 -4.39
C LEU A 425 -44.23 -39.25 -2.94
N ALA A 426 -45.04 -38.20 -2.74
CA ALA A 426 -45.43 -37.78 -1.41
C ALA A 426 -46.54 -38.66 -0.86
N THR A 427 -46.28 -39.23 0.32
CA THR A 427 -47.25 -39.99 1.12
C THR A 427 -47.81 -39.16 2.28
N SER A 428 -47.22 -37.99 2.54
CA SER A 428 -47.66 -37.02 3.53
C SER A 428 -47.66 -35.61 2.95
N PHE A 429 -48.77 -34.90 3.10
CA PHE A 429 -48.94 -33.49 2.73
C PHE A 429 -49.52 -32.69 3.89
N ILE A 430 -48.77 -31.70 4.38
CA ILE A 430 -49.09 -30.93 5.59
C ILE A 430 -49.14 -29.44 5.24
N ALA A 431 -50.33 -28.88 5.16
CA ALA A 431 -50.58 -27.46 4.94
C ALA A 431 -51.83 -26.98 5.73
N PRO A 432 -51.81 -27.00 7.07
CA PRO A 432 -52.99 -26.77 7.92
C PRO A 432 -53.65 -25.39 7.79
N LYS A 433 -52.98 -24.43 7.13
CA LYS A 433 -53.53 -23.08 6.87
C LYS A 433 -54.08 -22.92 5.45
N LEU A 434 -53.90 -23.92 4.59
CA LEU A 434 -54.26 -23.86 3.18
C LEU A 434 -55.77 -24.01 3.00
N THR A 435 -56.40 -23.00 2.39
CA THR A 435 -57.78 -23.11 1.88
C THR A 435 -57.78 -23.62 0.43
N THR A 436 -58.53 -24.67 0.11
CA THR A 436 -58.45 -25.39 -1.18
C THR A 436 -59.59 -25.12 -2.16
N THR A 437 -60.29 -23.98 -2.09
CA THR A 437 -61.47 -23.70 -2.92
C THR A 437 -61.27 -23.83 -4.44
N SER A 438 -60.03 -23.88 -4.97
CA SER A 438 -59.72 -24.13 -6.39
C SER A 438 -58.35 -24.80 -6.66
N VAL A 439 -57.79 -25.56 -5.72
CA VAL A 439 -56.43 -26.15 -5.84
C VAL A 439 -56.50 -27.65 -6.07
N VAL A 440 -55.81 -28.16 -7.09
CA VAL A 440 -55.53 -29.59 -7.25
C VAL A 440 -54.24 -29.94 -6.51
N ILE A 441 -54.28 -30.97 -5.67
CA ILE A 441 -53.09 -31.54 -5.02
C ILE A 441 -52.94 -32.97 -5.57
N ASP A 442 -51.88 -33.20 -6.33
CA ASP A 442 -51.58 -34.46 -7.03
C ASP A 442 -50.44 -35.18 -6.30
N LEU A 443 -50.75 -36.29 -5.62
CA LEU A 443 -49.85 -37.02 -4.72
C LEU A 443 -49.63 -38.46 -5.19
N GLU A 444 -48.79 -39.22 -4.48
CA GLU A 444 -48.60 -40.64 -4.76
C GLU A 444 -49.91 -41.42 -4.58
N GLU A 445 -50.19 -42.36 -5.50
CA GLU A 445 -51.22 -43.37 -5.29
C GLU A 445 -50.74 -44.36 -4.22
N ALA A 446 -50.96 -44.02 -2.95
CA ALA A 446 -50.54 -44.81 -1.80
C ALA A 446 -51.74 -45.31 -0.99
N LYS A 447 -51.57 -46.44 -0.30
CA LYS A 447 -52.60 -47.00 0.59
C LYS A 447 -52.77 -46.19 1.88
N ASP A 448 -51.69 -45.58 2.36
CA ASP A 448 -51.65 -44.85 3.64
C ASP A 448 -51.23 -43.39 3.40
N LEU A 449 -52.14 -42.60 2.80
CA LEU A 449 -51.91 -41.19 2.47
C LEU A 449 -52.32 -40.30 3.65
N THR A 450 -51.42 -39.41 4.10
CA THR A 450 -51.73 -38.41 5.14
C THR A 450 -51.89 -37.03 4.52
N ILE A 451 -53.05 -36.39 4.71
CA ILE A 451 -53.31 -35.02 4.25
C ILE A 451 -53.81 -34.19 5.43
N SER A 452 -53.19 -33.02 5.66
CA SER A 452 -53.59 -32.03 6.66
C SER A 452 -53.76 -30.66 5.98
N ILE A 453 -54.99 -30.15 5.92
CA ILE A 453 -55.36 -28.87 5.28
C ILE A 453 -56.50 -28.19 6.04
N LEU A 454 -56.71 -26.88 5.84
CA LEU A 454 -57.74 -26.11 6.58
C LEU A 454 -59.17 -26.45 6.15
N ASN A 455 -59.39 -26.67 4.85
CA ASN A 455 -60.67 -27.14 4.32
C ASN A 455 -60.47 -27.99 3.06
N LEU A 456 -61.33 -28.99 2.86
CA LEU A 456 -61.32 -29.83 1.67
C LEU A 456 -62.64 -29.66 0.91
N ALA A 457 -62.59 -29.04 -0.27
CA ALA A 457 -63.81 -28.63 -0.98
C ALA A 457 -64.41 -29.70 -1.91
N ASP A 458 -63.62 -30.66 -2.41
CA ASP A 458 -64.07 -31.78 -3.24
C ASP A 458 -62.98 -32.87 -3.28
N VAL A 459 -63.36 -34.14 -3.07
CA VAL A 459 -62.42 -35.27 -3.16
C VAL A 459 -62.83 -36.21 -4.29
N THR A 460 -62.14 -36.12 -5.42
CA THR A 460 -62.15 -37.19 -6.42
C THR A 460 -61.20 -38.30 -5.95
N THR A 461 -61.67 -39.09 -4.99
CA THR A 461 -60.89 -40.14 -4.28
C THR A 461 -60.48 -41.29 -5.22
N PRO A 462 -59.37 -41.98 -4.89
CA PRO A 462 -59.42 -43.32 -4.34
C PRO A 462 -59.44 -43.22 -2.79
N THR A 463 -60.33 -44.00 -2.19
CA THR A 463 -60.69 -44.05 -0.77
C THR A 463 -59.49 -44.19 0.18
N ASN A 464 -59.12 -43.15 0.95
CA ASN A 464 -58.18 -43.23 2.09
C ASN A 464 -58.56 -42.21 3.19
N ASP A 465 -58.09 -42.46 4.43
CA ASP A 465 -58.41 -41.69 5.66
C ASP A 465 -57.99 -40.21 5.56
N ILE A 466 -58.98 -39.32 5.45
CA ILE A 466 -58.80 -37.86 5.46
C ILE A 466 -59.08 -37.35 6.87
N VAL A 467 -58.12 -36.62 7.46
CA VAL A 467 -58.30 -35.96 8.77
C VAL A 467 -58.48 -34.46 8.55
N GLU A 468 -59.72 -33.98 8.53
CA GLU A 468 -60.04 -32.54 8.58
C GLU A 468 -59.77 -31.99 10.00
N TRP A 469 -59.14 -30.81 10.12
CA TRP A 469 -58.87 -30.13 11.38
C TRP A 469 -59.55 -28.75 11.46
#